data_AF-A0A8H3E4S7-F1
#
_entry.id   AF-A0A8H3E4S7-F1
#
_cell.length_a   1.000
_cell.length_b   1.000
_cell.length_c   1.000
_cell.angle_alpha   90.00
_cell.angle_beta   90.00
_cell.angle_gamma   90.00
#
_symmetry.space_group_name_H-M   'P 1'
#
loop_
_entity.id
_entity.type
_entity.pdbx_description
1 polymer ?
#
loop_
_entity_poly.entity_id
_entity_poly.type
_entity_poly.pdbx_seq_one_letter_code
_entity_poly.pdbx_strand_id
1 'polypeptide(L)' 'VEIQPEGTSVEAGGSLGAVESVKAASDIYAPVSGTVKELNSALQESPSLLNNAPENEGR' A
#
# COMPACT_ATOMS: atom_id res chain seq x y z
N VAL A 1 -6.33 2.95 3.77
CA VAL A 1 -5.24 2.15 3.17
C VAL A 1 -4.56 1.42 4.31
N GLU A 2 -4.52 0.09 4.25
CA GLU A 2 -3.76 -0.73 5.21
C GLU A 2 -2.57 -1.36 4.49
N ILE A 3 -1.36 -1.15 5.00
CA ILE A 3 -0.12 -1.69 4.42
C ILE A 3 0.71 -2.28 5.56
N GLN A 4 1.46 -3.34 5.28
CA GLN A 4 2.39 -3.97 6.23
C GLN A 4 3.39 -2.93 6.78
N PRO A 5 3.71 -2.97 8.09
CA PRO A 5 4.60 -2.00 8.73
C PRO A 5 6.03 -2.06 8.19
N GLU A 6 6.78 -0.96 8.35
CA GLU A 6 8.20 -0.91 8.03
C GLU A 6 8.98 -2.01 8.79
N GLY A 7 9.97 -2.58 8.13
CA GLY A 7 10.71 -3.74 8.62
C GLY A 7 10.02 -5.09 8.37
N THR A 8 8.80 -5.12 7.84
CA THR A 8 8.14 -6.38 7.48
C THR A 8 8.78 -6.97 6.22
N SER A 9 9.12 -8.26 6.27
CA SER A 9 9.57 -8.98 5.08
C SER A 9 8.37 -9.51 4.31
N VAL A 10 8.32 -9.20 3.02
CA VAL A 10 7.27 -9.60 2.10
C VAL A 10 7.86 -10.42 0.97
N GLU A 11 7.12 -11.41 0.48
CA GLU A 11 7.53 -12.24 -0.65
C GLU A 11 6.82 -11.80 -1.93
N ALA A 12 7.43 -12.00 -3.10
CA ALA A 12 6.81 -11.75 -4.38
C ALA A 12 5.49 -12.54 -4.51
N GLY A 13 4.40 -11.85 -4.79
CA GLY A 13 3.04 -12.39 -4.81
C GLY A 13 2.38 -12.52 -3.43
N GLY A 14 3.09 -12.21 -2.34
CA GLY A 14 2.56 -12.16 -0.98
C GLY A 14 1.72 -10.90 -0.74
N SER A 15 0.92 -10.92 0.33
CA SER A 15 0.10 -9.76 0.70
C SER A 15 0.96 -8.61 1.24
N LEU A 16 0.93 -7.48 0.55
CA LEU A 16 1.61 -6.23 0.94
C LEU A 16 0.67 -5.32 1.73
N GLY A 17 -0.63 -5.39 1.46
CA GLY A 17 -1.65 -4.56 2.08
C GLY A 17 -2.99 -4.66 1.36
N ALA A 18 -3.93 -3.80 1.72
CA ALA A 18 -5.21 -3.67 1.06
C ALA A 18 -5.67 -2.20 0.99
N VAL A 19 -6.29 -1.87 -0.14
CA VAL A 19 -7.01 -0.62 -0.35
C VAL A 19 -8.49 -0.90 -0.17
N GLU A 20 -9.05 -0.35 0.89
CA GLU A 20 -10.50 -0.34 1.09
C GLU A 20 -11.08 0.99 0.61
N SER A 21 -12.09 0.88 -0.23
CA SER A 21 -12.96 1.98 -0.65
C SER A 21 -14.40 1.65 -0.27
N VAL A 22 -15.27 2.66 -0.25
CA VAL A 22 -16.68 2.57 0.17
C VAL A 22 -17.52 1.55 -0.61
N LYS A 23 -17.02 1.06 -1.75
CA LYS A 23 -17.71 0.11 -2.63
C LYS A 23 -16.87 -1.11 -3.01
N ALA A 24 -15.59 -1.13 -2.66
CA ALA A 24 -14.67 -2.18 -3.09
C ALA A 24 -13.45 -2.23 -2.19
N ALA A 25 -13.04 -3.43 -1.80
CA ALA A 25 -11.73 -3.70 -1.25
C ALA A 25 -10.87 -4.34 -2.35
N SER A 26 -9.62 -3.91 -2.45
CA SER A 26 -8.64 -4.45 -3.40
C SER A 26 -7.37 -4.80 -2.66
N ASP A 27 -6.98 -6.06 -2.75
CA ASP A 27 -5.73 -6.54 -2.17
C ASP A 27 -4.53 -6.05 -3.00
N ILE A 28 -3.46 -5.66 -2.31
CA ILE A 28 -2.19 -5.27 -2.88
C ILE A 28 -1.21 -6.40 -2.61
N TYR A 29 -0.67 -6.98 -3.68
CA TYR A 29 0.36 -8.00 -3.60
C TYR A 29 1.73 -7.39 -3.86
N ALA A 30 2.75 -7.90 -3.16
CA ALA A 30 4.12 -7.44 -3.34
C ALA A 30 4.63 -7.89 -4.71
N PRO A 31 5.09 -6.99 -5.59
CA PRO A 31 5.60 -7.38 -6.91
C PRO A 31 6.96 -8.10 -6.82
N VAL A 32 7.68 -7.92 -5.70
CA VAL A 32 9.01 -8.48 -5.45
C VAL A 32 9.14 -8.92 -3.99
N SER A 33 10.01 -9.90 -3.74
CA SER A 33 10.41 -10.26 -2.38
C SER A 33 11.38 -9.22 -1.83
N GLY A 34 11.19 -8.79 -0.60
CA GLY A 34 12.05 -7.79 0.04
C GLY A 34 11.56 -7.41 1.43
N THR A 35 12.13 -6.35 1.97
CA THR A 35 11.73 -5.78 3.26
C THR A 35 11.14 -4.40 3.03
N VAL A 36 9.97 -4.12 3.61
CA VAL A 36 9.35 -2.80 3.58
C VAL A 36 10.28 -1.82 4.28
N LYS A 37 10.90 -0.92 3.53
CA LYS A 37 11.89 0.02 4.07
C LYS A 37 11.26 1.30 4.60
N GLU A 38 10.18 1.74 3.97
CA GLU A 38 9.52 3.01 4.25
C GLU A 38 8.07 2.91 3.78
N LEU A 39 7.18 3.61 4.48
CA LEU A 39 5.76 3.68 4.17
C LEU A 39 5.38 5.12 3.86
N ASN A 40 4.53 5.31 2.86
CA ASN A 40 3.93 6.61 2.61
C ASN A 40 2.84 6.89 3.65
N SER A 41 3.23 7.51 4.75
CA SER A 41 2.35 7.92 5.84
C SER A 41 1.25 8.88 5.38
N ALA A 42 1.43 9.62 4.29
CA ALA A 42 0.40 10.50 3.74
C ALA A 42 -0.81 9.70 3.21
N LEU A 43 -0.63 8.44 2.79
CA LEU A 43 -1.72 7.55 2.40
C LEU A 43 -2.55 7.06 3.59
N GLN A 44 -1.96 6.99 4.79
CA GLN A 44 -2.73 6.69 6.02
C GLN A 44 -3.63 7.84 6.40
N GLU A 45 -3.16 9.09 6.29
CA GLU A 45 -3.96 10.28 6.61
C GLU A 45 -4.93 10.67 5.47
N SER A 46 -4.55 10.46 4.22
CA SER A 46 -5.32 10.86 3.04
C SER A 46 -5.35 9.76 1.97
N PRO A 47 -6.18 8.71 2.16
CA PRO A 47 -6.34 7.65 1.17
C PRO A 47 -6.91 8.13 -0.18
N SER A 48 -7.48 9.34 -0.22
CA SER A 48 -7.92 10.02 -1.45
C SER A 48 -6.76 10.41 -2.38
N LEU A 49 -5.52 10.46 -1.89
CA LEU A 49 -4.32 10.70 -2.71
C LEU A 49 -4.10 9.57 -3.72
N LEU A 50 -4.44 8.33 -3.35
CA LEU A 50 -4.37 7.20 -4.27
C LEU A 50 -5.32 7.37 -5.46
N ASN A 51 -6.47 8.02 -5.26
CA ASN A 51 -7.44 8.28 -6.33
C ASN A 51 -7.05 9.50 -7.18
N ASN A 52 -6.47 10.54 -6.59
CA ASN A 52 -6.16 11.79 -7.28
C ASN A 52 -4.77 11.81 -7.94
N ALA A 53 -3.79 11.12 -7.36
CA ALA A 53 -2.40 11.15 -7.80
C ALA A 53 -1.69 9.78 -7.57
N PRO A 54 -2.20 8.67 -8.16
CA PRO A 54 -1.70 7.32 -7.91
C PRO A 54 -0.22 7.13 -8.20
N GLU A 55 0.31 7.82 -9.22
CA GLU A 55 1.70 7.68 -9.68
C GLU A 55 2.68 8.63 -8.97
N ASN A 56 2.17 9.63 -8.22
CA ASN A 56 2.98 10.67 -7.58
C ASN A 56 2.84 10.57 -6.05
N GLU A 57 1.93 11.35 -5.47
CA GLU A 57 1.74 11.45 -4.01
C GLU A 57 1.08 10.21 -3.40
N GLY A 58 0.47 9.35 -4.23
CA GLY A 58 -0.18 8.12 -3.82
C GLY A 58 0.70 6.87 -3.83
N ARG A 59 2.01 7.00 -4.00
CA ARG A 59 2.95 5.86 -4.14
C ARG A 59 3.49 5.34 -2.81
#